data_AF-A0A934GC82-F1
#
_entry.id   AF-A0A934GC82-F1
#
_cell.length_a   1.000
_cell.length_b   1.000
_cell.length_c   1.000
_cell.angle_alpha   90.00
_cell.angle_beta   90.00
_cell.angle_gamma   90.00
#
_symmetry.space_group_name_H-M   'P 1'
#
loop_
_entity.id
_entity.type
_entity.pdbx_description
1 polymer ?
#
loop_
_entity_poly.entity_id
_entity_poly.type
_entity_poly.pdbx_seq_one_letter_code
_entity_poly.pdbx_strand_id
1 'polypeptide(L)'
;MTVLPIHEAGHLLFIPLGRFMTVLGGSLLQVLLPLVLMASFMFGFGGSRRDNFAASLMLWWAAVSIIDIVPYIWDAFDAKMMLLGGKTGAESDGHDWQNILGDLGLIKQAHLIAGIAHKPGLAAMLAAYVCGAARLYFQFRNRDGGAIEEES
;
A
#
# COMPACT_ATOMS: atom_id res chain seq x y z
N MET A 1 7.28 -9.09 -0.42
CA MET A 1 6.77 -7.85 0.17
C MET A 1 7.80 -6.77 -0.04
N THR A 2 7.43 -5.69 -0.73
CA THR A 2 8.32 -4.60 -1.12
C THR A 2 8.65 -3.65 0.02
N VAL A 3 7.80 -3.58 1.06
CA VAL A 3 8.02 -2.75 2.26
C VAL A 3 8.05 -3.58 3.54
N LEU A 4 8.86 -4.63 3.51
CA LEU A 4 8.96 -5.58 4.60
C LEU A 4 9.20 -4.96 6.00
N PRO A 5 10.14 -4.02 6.22
CA PRO A 5 10.35 -3.49 7.57
C PRO A 5 9.11 -2.79 8.15
N ILE A 6 8.31 -2.14 7.30
CA ILE A 6 7.07 -1.48 7.69
C ILE A 6 6.00 -2.52 8.00
N HIS A 7 5.95 -3.61 7.23
CA HIS A 7 5.07 -4.74 7.51
C HIS A 7 5.40 -5.38 8.88
N GLU A 8 6.66 -5.68 9.16
CA GLU A 8 7.07 -6.25 10.46
C GLU A 8 6.76 -5.30 11.64
N ALA A 9 7.00 -4.00 11.45
CA ALA A 9 6.62 -3.00 12.46
C ALA A 9 5.11 -2.97 12.70
N GLY A 10 4.30 -3.27 11.69
CA GLY A 10 2.85 -3.36 11.79
C GLY A 10 2.42 -4.50 12.71
N HIS A 11 3.07 -5.66 12.65
CA HIS A 11 2.78 -6.73 13.61
C HIS A 11 2.98 -6.26 15.05
N LEU A 12 4.13 -5.62 15.33
CA LEU A 12 4.45 -5.13 16.68
C LEU A 12 3.48 -4.05 17.17
N LEU A 13 3.12 -3.11 16.29
CA LEU A 13 2.23 -2.00 16.63
C LEU A 13 0.82 -2.49 17.01
N PHE A 14 0.35 -3.57 16.39
CA PHE A 14 -1.01 -4.07 16.57
C PHE A 14 -1.13 -5.20 17.61
N ILE A 15 -0.03 -5.60 18.29
CA ILE A 15 -0.06 -6.57 19.41
C ILE A 15 -1.17 -6.30 20.44
N PRO A 16 -1.39 -5.05 20.91
CA PRO A 16 -2.39 -4.77 21.94
C PRO A 16 -3.83 -5.07 21.52
N LEU A 17 -4.08 -5.23 20.21
CA LEU A 17 -5.41 -5.44 19.63
C LEU A 17 -5.74 -6.93 19.41
N GLY A 18 -4.87 -7.83 19.87
CA GLY A 18 -5.06 -9.28 19.82
C GLY A 18 -4.52 -9.95 18.56
N ARG A 19 -4.45 -11.29 18.56
CA ARG A 19 -3.75 -12.09 17.53
C ARG A 19 -4.16 -11.76 16.10
N PHE A 20 -5.46 -11.68 15.82
CA PHE A 20 -5.96 -11.37 14.48
C PHE A 20 -5.43 -10.01 14.00
N MET A 21 -5.50 -8.99 14.86
CA MET A 21 -5.00 -7.65 14.53
C MET A 21 -3.48 -7.60 14.47
N THR A 22 -2.76 -8.37 15.28
CA THR A 22 -1.30 -8.52 15.13
C THR A 22 -0.95 -9.02 13.74
N VAL A 23 -1.57 -10.13 13.29
CA VAL A 23 -1.28 -10.74 11.98
C VAL A 23 -1.71 -9.81 10.84
N LEU A 24 -2.90 -9.23 10.92
CA LEU A 24 -3.40 -8.26 9.94
C LEU A 24 -2.59 -6.94 9.95
N GLY A 25 -1.98 -6.61 11.08
CA GLY A 25 -1.28 -5.35 11.36
C GLY A 25 -0.15 -5.04 10.40
N GLY A 26 0.57 -6.06 9.92
CA GLY A 26 1.64 -5.85 8.94
C GLY A 26 1.12 -5.30 7.61
N SER A 27 0.15 -5.99 7.02
CA SER A 27 -0.50 -5.54 5.77
C SER A 27 -1.25 -4.22 5.96
N LEU A 28 -1.86 -3.99 7.14
CA LEU A 28 -2.51 -2.72 7.45
C LEU A 28 -1.51 -1.57 7.49
N LEU A 29 -0.40 -1.69 8.22
CA LEU A 29 0.56 -0.59 8.34
C LEU A 29 1.22 -0.28 7.00
N GLN A 30 1.53 -1.30 6.20
CA GLN A 30 2.07 -1.18 4.84
C GLN A 30 1.17 -0.32 3.92
N VAL A 31 -0.16 -0.35 4.10
CA VAL A 31 -1.11 0.46 3.31
C VAL A 31 -1.48 1.78 4.00
N LEU A 32 -1.66 1.78 5.31
CA LEU A 32 -2.12 2.95 6.07
C LEU A 32 -1.05 4.03 6.15
N LEU A 33 0.23 3.67 6.32
CA LEU A 33 1.31 4.63 6.43
C LEU A 33 1.37 5.58 5.22
N PRO A 34 1.45 5.11 3.96
CA PRO A 34 1.43 6.02 2.82
C PRO A 34 0.12 6.81 2.70
N LEU A 35 -1.03 6.26 3.09
CA LEU A 35 -2.30 7.01 3.07
C LEU A 35 -2.32 8.16 4.10
N VAL A 36 -1.74 7.94 5.29
CA VAL A 36 -1.59 9.00 6.30
C VAL A 36 -0.63 10.07 5.80
N LEU A 37 0.48 9.70 5.17
CA LEU A 37 1.42 10.65 4.56
C LEU A 37 0.77 11.42 3.40
N MET A 38 -0.01 10.76 2.56
CA MET A 38 -0.82 11.40 1.50
C MET A 38 -1.73 12.47 2.10
N ALA A 39 -2.49 12.12 3.14
CA ALA A 39 -3.40 13.05 3.79
C ALA A 39 -2.62 14.22 4.42
N SER A 40 -1.44 13.96 4.99
CA SER A 40 -0.56 15.00 5.55
C SER A 40 -0.18 16.02 4.47
N PHE A 41 0.35 15.59 3.33
CA PHE A 41 0.70 16.50 2.23
C PHE A 41 -0.51 17.17 1.57
N MET A 42 -1.68 16.53 1.55
CA MET A 42 -2.87 17.09 0.93
C MET A 42 -3.53 18.18 1.80
N PHE A 43 -3.54 18.01 3.12
CA PHE A 43 -4.20 18.92 4.06
C PHE A 43 -3.24 19.83 4.83
N GLY A 44 -1.93 19.53 4.83
CA GLY A 44 -0.91 20.28 5.54
C GLY A 44 -0.93 20.07 7.06
N PHE A 45 -1.36 18.89 7.54
CA PHE A 45 -1.36 18.58 8.97
C PHE A 45 -0.02 18.00 9.42
N GLY A 46 0.32 18.17 10.69
CA GLY A 46 1.59 17.70 11.24
C GLY A 46 2.81 18.52 10.80
N GLY A 47 2.59 19.77 10.39
CA GLY A 47 3.65 20.71 9.98
C GLY A 47 4.13 20.54 8.53
N SER A 48 3.52 19.66 7.74
CA SER A 48 3.84 19.52 6.32
C SER A 48 3.27 20.68 5.49
N ARG A 49 4.03 21.12 4.49
CA ARG A 49 3.53 22.05 3.48
C ARG A 49 2.53 21.31 2.59
N ARG A 50 1.43 21.97 2.22
CA ARG A 50 0.50 21.42 1.23
C ARG A 50 1.22 21.20 -0.10
N ASP A 51 1.33 19.94 -0.51
CA ASP A 51 2.00 19.51 -1.72
C ASP A 51 1.20 18.36 -2.36
N ASN A 52 0.40 18.71 -3.35
CA ASN A 52 -0.45 17.74 -4.05
C ASN A 52 0.35 16.78 -4.93
N PHE A 53 1.57 17.15 -5.33
CA PHE A 53 2.43 16.24 -6.08
C PHE A 53 3.01 15.18 -5.14
N ALA A 54 3.53 15.58 -3.97
CA ALA A 54 3.94 14.65 -2.93
C ALA A 54 2.80 13.72 -2.50
N ALA A 55 1.57 14.26 -2.34
CA ALA A 55 0.39 13.45 -2.05
C ALA A 55 0.13 12.39 -3.14
N SER A 56 0.32 12.71 -4.43
CA SER A 56 0.16 11.73 -5.52
C SER A 56 1.20 10.59 -5.46
N LEU A 57 2.43 10.88 -5.05
CA LEU A 57 3.46 9.86 -4.83
C LEU A 57 3.13 8.95 -3.65
N MET A 58 2.55 9.50 -2.59
CA MET A 58 2.08 8.71 -1.44
C MET A 58 0.88 7.83 -1.81
N LEU A 59 -0.05 8.31 -2.65
CA LEU A 59 -1.11 7.49 -3.21
C LEU A 59 -0.56 6.34 -4.07
N TRP A 60 0.44 6.63 -4.90
CA TRP A 60 1.14 5.60 -5.68
C TRP A 60 1.79 4.55 -4.78
N TRP A 61 2.46 4.98 -3.71
CA TRP A 61 3.04 4.07 -2.73
C TRP A 61 1.97 3.18 -2.08
N ALA A 62 0.84 3.75 -1.64
CA ALA A 62 -0.28 2.95 -1.12
C ALA A 62 -0.81 1.93 -2.15
N ALA A 63 -0.87 2.31 -3.43
CA ALA A 63 -1.29 1.41 -4.50
C ALA A 63 -0.33 0.24 -4.71
N VAL A 64 0.98 0.51 -4.74
CA VAL A 64 2.02 -0.54 -4.79
C VAL A 64 1.91 -1.45 -3.58
N SER A 65 1.74 -0.88 -2.38
CA SER A 65 1.56 -1.64 -1.14
C SER A 65 0.37 -2.61 -1.21
N ILE A 66 -0.77 -2.19 -1.80
CA ILE A 66 -1.94 -3.06 -1.98
C ILE A 66 -1.64 -4.18 -2.98
N ILE A 67 -1.05 -3.85 -4.13
CA ILE A 67 -0.74 -4.84 -5.18
C ILE A 67 0.29 -5.85 -4.69
N ASP A 68 1.27 -5.43 -3.90
CA ASP A 68 2.31 -6.28 -3.32
C ASP A 68 1.75 -7.32 -2.33
N ILE A 69 0.60 -7.04 -1.70
CA ILE A 69 -0.11 -7.98 -0.82
C ILE A 69 -0.86 -9.06 -1.62
N VAL A 70 -1.30 -8.79 -2.85
CA VAL A 70 -2.15 -9.68 -3.65
C VAL A 70 -1.57 -11.09 -3.84
N PRO A 71 -0.28 -11.28 -4.19
CA PRO A 71 0.31 -12.61 -4.33
C PRO A 71 0.26 -13.41 -3.02
N TYR A 72 0.37 -12.75 -1.87
CA TYR A 72 0.27 -13.39 -0.56
C TYR A 72 -1.17 -13.79 -0.23
N ILE A 73 -2.17 -12.98 -0.60
CA ILE A 73 -3.57 -13.38 -0.50
C ILE A 73 -3.82 -14.61 -1.38
N TRP A 74 -3.26 -14.63 -2.59
CA TRP A 74 -3.43 -15.73 -3.52
C TRP A 74 -2.80 -17.03 -3.00
N ASP A 75 -1.55 -16.95 -2.52
CA ASP A 75 -0.79 -18.09 -2.00
C ASP A 75 -1.39 -18.70 -0.73
N ALA A 76 -2.22 -17.96 0.01
CA ALA A 76 -2.85 -18.41 1.26
C ALA A 76 -3.63 -19.73 1.18
N PHE A 77 -4.15 -20.08 -0.01
CA PHE A 77 -4.84 -21.37 -0.20
C PHE A 77 -3.88 -22.56 -0.28
N ASP A 78 -2.71 -22.35 -0.86
CA ASP A 78 -1.70 -23.38 -1.14
C ASP A 78 -0.32 -22.75 -0.96
N ALA A 79 0.05 -22.58 0.31
CA ALA A 79 1.14 -21.72 0.78
C ALA A 79 2.53 -22.23 0.38
N LYS A 80 2.88 -22.01 -0.88
CA LYS A 80 4.11 -22.48 -1.52
C LYS A 80 5.19 -21.40 -1.57
N MET A 81 4.83 -20.14 -1.31
CA MET A 81 5.78 -19.03 -1.37
C MET A 81 6.77 -19.13 -0.20
N MET A 82 8.06 -19.05 -0.52
CA MET A 82 9.11 -19.04 0.47
C MET A 82 9.13 -17.70 1.21
N LEU A 83 9.05 -17.77 2.54
CA LEU A 83 9.09 -16.60 3.42
C LEU A 83 10.54 -16.25 3.79
N LEU A 84 10.72 -15.10 4.42
CA LEU A 84 12.04 -14.59 4.81
C LEU A 84 12.78 -15.46 5.82
N GLY A 85 12.03 -16.25 6.60
CA GLY A 85 12.60 -17.24 7.52
C GLY A 85 13.15 -18.49 6.82
N GLY A 86 13.15 -18.55 5.48
CA GLY A 86 13.60 -19.71 4.70
C GLY A 86 12.64 -20.90 4.74
N LYS A 87 11.40 -20.68 5.21
CA LYS A 87 10.32 -21.67 5.28
C LYS A 87 9.11 -21.17 4.49
N THR A 88 8.32 -22.08 3.94
CA THR A 88 7.00 -21.74 3.40
C THR A 88 5.96 -21.62 4.51
N GLY A 89 4.77 -21.06 4.20
CA GLY A 89 3.65 -21.06 5.14
C GLY A 89 3.16 -22.47 5.50
N ALA A 90 3.36 -23.44 4.61
CA ALA A 90 3.10 -24.85 4.86
C ALA A 90 4.14 -25.52 5.79
N GLU A 91 5.34 -24.95 5.90
CA GLU A 91 6.45 -25.45 6.73
C GLU A 91 6.60 -24.68 8.06
N SER A 92 5.71 -23.72 8.32
CA SER A 92 5.66 -22.88 9.52
C SER A 92 4.24 -22.84 10.10
N ASP A 93 3.98 -21.95 11.05
CA ASP A 93 2.67 -21.73 11.68
C ASP A 93 1.70 -20.94 10.75
N GLY A 94 1.85 -21.10 9.43
CA GLY A 94 1.17 -20.32 8.40
C GLY A 94 1.77 -18.92 8.20
N HIS A 95 1.66 -18.39 6.97
CA HIS A 95 1.92 -16.97 6.72
C HIS A 95 0.66 -16.12 6.97
N ASP A 96 0.82 -14.80 7.08
CA ASP A 96 -0.25 -13.91 7.56
C ASP A 96 -1.61 -14.15 6.92
N TRP A 97 -1.64 -14.21 5.58
CA TRP A 97 -2.90 -14.36 4.84
C TRP A 97 -3.48 -15.77 4.91
N GLN A 98 -2.66 -16.80 5.11
CA GLN A 98 -3.15 -18.14 5.42
C GLN A 98 -3.84 -18.16 6.79
N ASN A 99 -3.26 -17.50 7.79
CA ASN A 99 -3.85 -17.37 9.12
C ASN A 99 -5.13 -16.53 9.10
N ILE A 100 -5.12 -15.36 8.44
CA ILE A 100 -6.30 -14.48 8.32
C ILE A 100 -7.46 -15.19 7.63
N LEU A 101 -7.21 -15.80 6.46
CA LEU A 101 -8.28 -16.48 5.72
C LEU A 101 -8.69 -17.80 6.35
N GLY A 102 -7.78 -18.47 7.06
CA GLY A 102 -8.06 -19.66 7.86
C GLY A 102 -9.00 -19.35 9.03
N ASP A 103 -8.65 -18.35 9.85
CA ASP A 103 -9.45 -17.90 11.00
C ASP A 103 -10.84 -17.40 10.57
N LEU A 104 -10.96 -16.79 9.38
CA LEU A 104 -12.23 -16.35 8.81
C LEU A 104 -13.02 -17.46 8.09
N GLY A 105 -12.44 -18.66 7.90
CA GLY A 105 -13.05 -19.74 7.12
C GLY A 105 -13.16 -19.46 5.61
N LEU A 106 -12.40 -18.50 5.10
CA LEU A 106 -12.43 -18.02 3.71
C LEU A 106 -11.26 -18.53 2.85
N ILE A 107 -10.48 -19.48 3.35
CA ILE A 107 -9.25 -19.94 2.68
C ILE A 107 -9.50 -20.44 1.24
N LYS A 108 -10.63 -21.10 0.98
CA LYS A 108 -11.04 -21.57 -0.37
C LYS A 108 -11.35 -20.42 -1.34
N GLN A 109 -11.54 -19.21 -0.83
CA GLN A 109 -11.85 -18.01 -1.60
C GLN A 109 -10.61 -17.12 -1.81
N ALA A 110 -9.42 -17.55 -1.39
CA ALA A 110 -8.16 -16.81 -1.50
C ALA A 110 -7.95 -16.14 -2.86
N HIS A 111 -8.09 -16.90 -3.96
CA HIS A 111 -7.92 -16.36 -5.31
C HIS A 111 -8.95 -15.28 -5.68
N LEU A 112 -10.20 -15.44 -5.22
CA LEU A 112 -11.25 -14.43 -5.42
C LEU A 112 -10.93 -13.16 -4.64
N ILE A 113 -10.55 -13.29 -3.38
CA ILE A 113 -10.18 -12.16 -2.51
C ILE A 113 -8.96 -11.43 -3.07
N ALA A 114 -7.95 -12.17 -3.53
CA ALA A 114 -6.78 -11.62 -4.21
C ALA A 114 -7.18 -10.81 -5.45
N GLY A 115 -8.08 -11.36 -6.30
CA GLY A 115 -8.60 -10.66 -7.46
C GLY A 115 -9.41 -9.40 -7.11
N ILE A 116 -10.17 -9.42 -6.01
CA ILE A 116 -10.89 -8.25 -5.51
C ILE A 116 -9.91 -7.19 -4.98
N ALA A 117 -8.89 -7.59 -4.22
CA ALA A 117 -7.87 -6.71 -3.65
C ALA A 117 -6.98 -6.06 -4.72
N HIS A 118 -6.73 -6.75 -5.84
CA HIS A 118 -5.94 -6.22 -6.94
C HIS A 118 -6.59 -5.01 -7.64
N LYS A 119 -7.91 -5.03 -7.81
CA LYS A 119 -8.66 -3.96 -8.51
C LYS A 119 -8.48 -2.56 -7.91
N PRO A 120 -8.71 -2.32 -6.61
CA PRO A 120 -8.51 -1.01 -6.01
C PRO A 120 -7.04 -0.58 -6.03
N GLY A 121 -6.09 -1.52 -5.87
CA GLY A 121 -4.67 -1.24 -6.02
C GLY A 121 -4.34 -0.70 -7.42
N LEU A 122 -4.80 -1.39 -8.46
CA LEU A 122 -4.61 -0.94 -9.85
C LEU A 122 -5.29 0.42 -10.11
N ALA A 123 -6.53 0.59 -9.65
CA ALA A 123 -7.26 1.84 -9.82
C ALA A 123 -6.55 3.01 -9.12
N ALA A 124 -6.08 2.82 -7.88
CA ALA A 124 -5.32 3.82 -7.13
C ALA A 124 -3.99 4.15 -7.81
N MET A 125 -3.31 3.15 -8.39
CA MET A 125 -2.07 3.36 -9.14
C MET A 125 -2.30 4.24 -10.37
N LEU A 126 -3.32 3.93 -11.16
CA LEU A 126 -3.69 4.73 -12.33
C LEU A 126 -4.08 6.16 -11.94
N ALA A 127 -4.88 6.31 -10.87
CA ALA A 127 -5.25 7.61 -10.34
C ALA A 127 -4.01 8.42 -9.91
N ALA A 128 -3.04 7.77 -9.25
CA ALA A 128 -1.80 8.42 -8.84
C ALA A 128 -0.98 8.91 -10.04
N TYR A 129 -0.85 8.10 -11.09
CA TYR A 129 -0.16 8.51 -12.32
C TYR A 129 -0.84 9.69 -13.01
N VAL A 130 -2.17 9.65 -13.15
CA VAL A 130 -2.94 10.75 -13.77
C VAL A 130 -2.79 12.03 -12.94
N CYS A 131 -2.96 11.94 -11.62
CA CYS A 131 -2.81 13.09 -10.72
C CYS A 131 -1.39 13.67 -10.77
N GLY A 132 -0.36 12.83 -10.68
CA GLY A 132 1.04 13.24 -10.73
C GLY A 132 1.39 13.91 -12.06
N ALA A 133 1.02 13.29 -13.18
CA ALA A 133 1.27 13.82 -14.52
C ALA A 133 0.53 15.16 -14.75
N ALA A 134 -0.74 15.26 -14.34
CA ALA A 134 -1.49 16.50 -14.46
C ALA A 134 -0.82 17.65 -13.67
N ARG A 135 -0.36 17.40 -12.44
CA ARG A 135 0.32 18.42 -11.62
C ARG A 135 1.64 18.87 -12.24
N LEU A 136 2.44 17.94 -12.73
CA LEU A 136 3.69 18.26 -13.44
C LEU A 136 3.42 19.06 -14.71
N TYR A 137 2.39 18.69 -15.48
CA TYR A 137 2.00 19.41 -16.69
C TYR A 137 1.58 20.86 -16.40
N PHE A 138 0.72 21.08 -15.40
CA PHE A 138 0.33 22.44 -15.01
C PHE A 138 1.50 23.27 -14.47
N GLN A 139 2.41 22.65 -13.73
CA GLN A 139 3.60 23.32 -13.23
C GLN A 139 4.54 23.73 -14.37
N PHE A 140 4.74 22.85 -15.36
CA PHE A 140 5.52 23.14 -16.55
C PHE A 140 4.92 24.30 -17.35
N ARG A 141 3.60 24.25 -17.63
CA ARG A 141 2.91 25.30 -18.40
C ARG A 141 2.97 26.67 -17.72
N ASN A 142 2.83 26.72 -16.41
CA ASN A 142 2.88 27.98 -15.66
C ASN A 142 4.29 28.57 -15.59
N ARG A 143 5.34 27.73 -15.67
CA ARG A 143 6.73 28.20 -15.75
C ARG A 143 7.02 28.90 -17.07
N ASP A 144 6.54 28.33 -18.17
CA ASP A 144 6.81 28.88 -19.51
C ASP A 144 5.99 30.16 -19.79
N GLY A 145 4.81 30.31 -19.19
CA GLY A 145 4.02 31.53 -19.28
C GLY A 145 4.63 32.73 -18.52
N GLY A 146 5.23 32.49 -17.34
CA GLY A 146 5.88 33.55 -16.55
C GLY A 146 7.18 34.06 -17.17
N ALA A 147 7.92 33.21 -17.90
CA ALA A 147 9.12 33.63 -18.62
C ALA A 147 8.82 34.61 -19.77
N ILE A 148 7.62 34.56 -20.35
CA ILE A 148 7.21 35.44 -21.46
C ILE A 148 6.76 36.82 -20.94
N GLU A 149 6.20 36.90 -19.72
CA GLU A 149 5.80 38.17 -19.09
C GLU A 149 6.97 38.95 -18.47
N GLU A 150 8.04 38.29 -18.00
CA GLU A 150 9.24 38.98 -17.50
C GLU A 150 10.10 39.60 -18.61
N GLU A 151 9.94 39.17 -19.88
CA GLU A 151 10.67 39.71 -21.03
C GLU A 151 9.95 40.86 -21.77
N SER A 152 8.72 41.24 -21.37
CA SER A 152 7.90 42.30 -22.00
C SER A 152 7.86 43.60 -21.19
#